data_AF-E2NHK6-F1
#
_entry.id   AF-E2NHK6-F1
#
_cell.length_a   1.000
_cell.length_b   1.000
_cell.length_c   1.000
_cell.angle_alpha   90.00
_cell.angle_beta   90.00
_cell.angle_gamma   90.00
#
_symmetry.space_group_name_H-M   'P 1'
#
loop_
_entity.id
_entity.type
_entity.pdbx_description
1 polymer ?
#
loop_
_entity_poly.entity_id
_entity_poly.type
_entity_poly.pdbx_seq_one_letter_code
_entity_poly.pdbx_strand_id
1 'polypeptide(L)'
;MNIDITYYTRVFGFKIEEANFSKGFIPKHIILDRTRNIHSYIVFCDICEGKSSSIYWDNNSSKEGVISIVQTQYSQLNRPLFFVFQKDKQFVCIEGNEVREELLANPEVDIISYMWNNSMSLMETSMLIHKEL
;
A
#
# COMPACT_ATOMS: atom_id res chain seq x y z
N MET A 1 10.32 8.70 6.93
CA MET A 1 10.62 7.68 5.90
C MET A 1 11.02 8.40 4.61
N ASN A 2 12.24 8.19 4.10
CA ASN A 2 12.66 8.75 2.81
C ASN A 2 12.62 7.60 1.79
N ILE A 3 11.44 7.37 1.21
CA ILE A 3 11.23 6.26 0.27
C ILE A 3 11.90 6.65 -1.04
N ASP A 4 12.89 5.87 -1.46
CA ASP A 4 13.50 6.06 -2.78
C ASP A 4 12.57 5.51 -3.87
N ILE A 5 11.60 6.33 -4.29
CA ILE A 5 10.67 6.03 -5.39
C ILE A 5 11.46 5.65 -6.66
N THR A 6 12.67 6.17 -6.85
CA THR A 6 13.48 5.87 -8.03
C THR A 6 13.97 4.42 -8.06
N TYR A 7 14.16 3.78 -6.91
CA TYR A 7 14.43 2.35 -6.82
C TYR A 7 13.26 1.53 -7.39
N TYR A 8 12.02 1.89 -7.03
CA TYR A 8 10.83 1.16 -7.48
C TYR A 8 10.61 1.26 -8.99
N THR A 9 10.77 2.47 -9.54
CA THR A 9 10.68 2.69 -10.98
C THR A 9 11.74 1.91 -11.74
N ARG A 10 12.98 1.84 -11.22
CA ARG A 10 14.11 1.15 -11.87
C ARG A 10 14.02 -0.37 -11.78
N VAL A 11 13.67 -0.91 -10.61
CA VAL A 11 13.72 -2.36 -10.35
C VAL A 11 12.45 -3.06 -10.80
N PHE A 12 11.29 -2.44 -10.57
CA PHE A 12 9.99 -3.04 -10.90
C PHE A 12 9.38 -2.47 -12.18
N GLY A 13 9.99 -1.48 -12.82
CA GLY A 13 9.52 -0.91 -14.09
C GLY A 13 8.20 -0.14 -13.99
N PHE A 14 7.76 0.21 -12.79
CA PHE A 14 6.53 0.98 -12.59
C PHE A 14 6.74 2.46 -12.83
N LYS A 15 5.76 3.10 -13.48
CA LYS A 15 5.68 4.54 -13.51
C LYS A 15 4.94 5.02 -12.25
N ILE A 16 5.69 5.31 -11.19
CA ILE A 16 5.16 5.85 -9.95
C ILE A 16 5.19 7.39 -10.00
N GLU A 17 4.07 8.02 -9.73
CA GLU A 17 3.94 9.48 -9.62
C GLU A 17 3.31 9.88 -8.28
N GLU A 18 3.55 11.13 -7.86
CA GLU A 18 2.81 11.73 -6.75
C GLU A 18 1.52 12.39 -7.26
N ALA A 19 0.39 12.02 -6.66
CA ALA A 19 -0.92 12.55 -6.98
C ALA A 19 -1.13 13.95 -6.34
N ASN A 20 -1.19 14.99 -7.18
CA ASN A 20 -1.41 16.37 -6.74
C ASN A 20 -2.78 16.62 -6.06
N PHE A 21 -3.73 15.71 -6.25
CA PHE A 21 -5.05 15.76 -5.60
C PHE A 21 -5.08 15.05 -4.24
N SER A 22 -3.96 14.43 -3.82
CA SER A 22 -3.84 13.73 -2.54
C SER A 22 -4.09 14.66 -1.36
N LYS A 23 -5.16 14.38 -0.60
CA LYS A 23 -5.52 15.10 0.64
C LYS A 23 -6.04 14.11 1.68
N GLY A 24 -5.74 14.37 2.96
CA GLY A 24 -6.14 13.47 4.05
C GLY A 24 -5.59 12.06 3.82
N PHE A 25 -6.49 11.08 3.76
CA PHE A 25 -6.18 9.66 3.57
C PHE A 25 -6.27 9.18 2.11
N ILE A 26 -6.40 10.09 1.15
CA ILE A 26 -6.23 9.72 -0.28
C ILE A 26 -4.74 9.42 -0.50
N PRO A 27 -4.36 8.25 -1.04
CA PRO A 27 -2.96 7.91 -1.23
C PRO A 27 -2.24 8.85 -2.22
N LYS A 28 -1.08 9.35 -1.78
CA LYS A 28 -0.16 10.22 -2.50
C LYS A 28 0.54 9.53 -3.66
N HIS A 29 0.88 8.25 -3.55
CA HIS A 29 1.64 7.56 -4.60
C HIS A 29 0.71 6.74 -5.48
N ILE A 30 0.88 6.84 -6.79
CA ILE A 30 0.06 6.14 -7.79
C ILE A 30 0.94 5.42 -8.81
N ILE A 31 0.56 4.21 -9.19
CA ILE A 31 1.08 3.52 -10.38
C ILE A 31 0.23 3.94 -11.57
N LEU A 32 0.88 4.39 -12.64
CA LEU A 32 0.21 4.69 -13.90
C LEU A 32 0.31 3.52 -14.88
N ASP A 33 -0.75 3.32 -15.64
CA ASP A 33 -0.75 2.43 -16.79
C ASP A 33 -0.12 3.08 -18.04
N ARG A 34 -0.04 2.33 -19.14
CA ARG A 34 0.49 2.82 -20.43
C ARG A 34 -0.29 4.00 -21.01
N THR A 35 -1.55 4.15 -20.62
CA THR A 35 -2.44 5.24 -21.05
C THR A 35 -2.40 6.45 -20.12
N ARG A 36 -1.53 6.43 -19.09
CA ARG A 36 -1.42 7.44 -18.03
C ARG A 36 -2.66 7.55 -17.13
N ASN A 37 -3.50 6.53 -17.10
CA ASN A 37 -4.55 6.41 -16.09
C ASN A 37 -3.97 5.80 -14.82
N ILE A 38 -4.63 6.06 -13.69
CA ILE A 38 -4.27 5.42 -12.42
C ILE A 38 -4.62 3.94 -12.53
N HIS A 39 -3.60 3.10 -12.44
CA HIS A 39 -3.76 1.66 -12.30
C HIS A 39 -4.05 1.32 -10.84
N SER A 40 -3.20 1.76 -9.93
CA SER A 40 -3.32 1.48 -8.50
C SER A 40 -2.72 2.56 -7.62
N TYR A 41 -3.17 2.60 -6.38
CA TYR A 41 -2.64 3.45 -5.32
C TYR A 41 -1.59 2.68 -4.50
N ILE A 42 -0.59 3.40 -3.99
CA ILE A 42 0.43 2.83 -3.12
C ILE A 42 0.47 3.62 -1.80
N VAL A 43 0.49 2.89 -0.70
CA VAL A 43 0.82 3.41 0.61
C VAL A 43 2.08 2.72 1.10
N PHE A 44 3.15 3.48 1.23
CA PHE A 44 4.39 3.00 1.82
C PHE A 44 4.30 3.04 3.34
N CYS A 45 4.72 1.95 3.98
CA CYS A 45 4.70 1.79 5.41
C CYS A 45 6.06 1.29 5.89
N ASP A 46 6.44 1.70 7.09
CA ASP A 46 7.42 0.98 7.89
C ASP A 46 6.64 0.05 8.84
N ILE A 47 7.05 -1.21 8.96
CA ILE A 47 6.49 -2.17 9.93
C ILE A 47 7.63 -2.71 10.78
N CYS A 48 7.55 -2.49 12.09
CA CYS A 48 8.52 -2.97 13.07
C CYS A 48 7.76 -3.43 14.33
N GLU A 49 8.04 -4.64 14.80
CA GLU A 49 7.58 -5.13 16.12
C GLU A 49 6.07 -4.95 16.37
N GLY A 50 5.22 -5.29 15.39
CA GLY A 50 3.75 -5.17 15.50
C GLY A 50 3.21 -3.74 15.39
N LYS A 51 4.06 -2.75 15.12
CA LYS A 51 3.67 -1.35 14.87
C LYS A 51 3.95 -0.98 13.43
N SER A 52 3.20 0.00 12.93
CA SER A 52 3.43 0.56 11.61
C SER A 52 3.39 2.08 11.62
N SER A 53 4.20 2.71 10.78
CA SER A 53 4.10 4.13 10.47
C SER A 53 4.06 4.37 8.97
N SER A 54 3.45 5.47 8.57
CA SER A 54 3.42 5.95 7.19
C SER A 54 3.44 7.48 7.20
N ILE A 55 3.33 8.11 6.04
CA ILE A 55 3.10 9.55 5.96
C ILE A 55 1.70 9.97 6.45
N TYR A 56 0.78 9.00 6.66
CA TYR A 56 -0.59 9.25 7.10
C TYR A 56 -0.86 8.94 8.58
N TRP A 57 0.01 8.16 9.24
CA TRP A 57 -0.14 7.79 10.66
C TRP A 57 1.21 7.52 11.31
N ASP A 58 1.23 7.57 12.64
CA ASP A 58 2.39 7.24 13.45
C ASP A 58 2.26 5.86 14.13
N ASN A 59 3.29 5.45 14.85
CA ASN A 59 3.33 4.16 15.54
C ASN A 59 2.26 3.98 16.64
N ASN A 60 1.60 5.05 17.08
CA ASN A 60 0.55 4.99 18.11
C ASN A 60 -0.86 4.90 17.51
N SER A 61 -0.98 5.08 16.19
CA SER A 61 -2.24 5.15 15.45
C SER A 61 -2.26 4.21 14.24
N SER A 62 -1.45 3.14 14.27
CA SER A 62 -1.25 2.23 13.14
C SER A 62 -2.55 1.60 12.66
N LYS A 63 -3.38 1.08 13.58
CA LYS A 63 -4.64 0.42 13.24
C LYS A 63 -5.63 1.43 12.64
N GLU A 64 -5.80 2.58 13.28
CA GLU A 64 -6.69 3.65 12.86
C GLU A 64 -6.27 4.23 11.49
N GLY A 65 -4.96 4.37 11.26
CA GLY A 65 -4.40 4.82 9.99
C GLY A 65 -4.71 3.86 8.85
N VAL A 66 -4.45 2.56 9.04
CA VAL A 66 -4.78 1.51 8.06
C VAL A 66 -6.28 1.49 7.76
N ILE A 67 -7.13 1.53 8.80
CA ILE A 67 -8.59 1.59 8.64
C ILE A 67 -9.00 2.81 7.81
N SER A 68 -8.45 3.99 8.12
CA SER A 68 -8.80 5.23 7.43
C SER A 68 -8.42 5.23 5.94
N ILE A 69 -7.26 4.66 5.60
CA ILE A 69 -6.84 4.46 4.21
C ILE A 69 -7.78 3.50 3.48
N VAL A 70 -8.07 2.34 4.07
CA VAL A 70 -8.92 1.31 3.46
C VAL A 70 -10.35 1.86 3.24
N GLN A 71 -10.89 2.56 4.23
CA GLN A 71 -12.19 3.23 4.11
C GLN A 71 -12.19 4.28 3.00
N THR A 72 -11.11 5.08 2.89
CA THR A 72 -10.98 6.07 1.82
C THR A 72 -10.91 5.40 0.45
N GLN A 73 -10.14 4.31 0.33
CA GLN A 73 -10.05 3.56 -0.92
C GLN A 73 -11.42 3.02 -1.34
N TYR A 74 -12.18 2.42 -0.43
CA TYR A 74 -13.49 1.85 -0.75
C TYR A 74 -14.56 2.91 -1.05
N SER A 75 -14.54 4.04 -0.35
CA SER A 75 -15.60 5.06 -0.44
C SER A 75 -15.39 6.09 -1.55
N GLN A 76 -14.14 6.37 -1.92
CA GLN A 76 -13.79 7.50 -2.79
C GLN A 76 -12.97 7.09 -4.01
N LEU A 77 -12.32 5.92 -3.99
CA LEU A 77 -11.41 5.49 -5.04
C LEU A 77 -11.95 4.26 -5.76
N ASN A 78 -11.61 4.10 -7.04
CA ASN A 78 -12.11 3.01 -7.88
C ASN A 78 -10.95 2.16 -8.46
N ARG A 79 -9.82 2.13 -7.76
CA ARG A 79 -8.63 1.38 -8.15
C ARG A 79 -8.06 0.59 -6.98
N PRO A 80 -7.31 -0.49 -7.25
CA PRO A 80 -6.59 -1.23 -6.24
C PRO A 80 -5.67 -0.34 -5.40
N LEU A 81 -5.43 -0.76 -4.17
CA LEU A 81 -4.49 -0.16 -3.24
C LEU A 81 -3.51 -1.23 -2.78
N PHE A 82 -2.23 -0.89 -2.74
CA PHE A 82 -1.19 -1.75 -2.19
C PHE A 82 -0.51 -1.06 -1.02
N PHE A 83 -0.44 -1.76 0.12
CA PHE A 83 0.47 -1.39 1.19
C PHE A 83 1.82 -2.01 0.91
N VAL A 84 2.88 -1.20 0.87
CA VAL A 84 4.23 -1.63 0.53
C VAL A 84 5.16 -1.36 1.71
N PHE A 85 5.92 -2.36 2.13
CA PHE A 85 6.86 -2.25 3.24
C PHE A 85 8.05 -3.20 3.04
N GLN A 86 9.07 -3.08 3.90
CA GLN A 86 10.27 -3.90 3.82
C GLN A 86 10.22 -5.05 4.83
N LYS A 87 10.53 -6.28 4.38
CA LYS A 87 10.66 -7.50 5.18
C LYS A 87 11.94 -8.22 4.77
N ASP A 88 12.83 -8.48 5.72
CA ASP A 88 14.12 -9.17 5.48
C ASP A 88 14.94 -8.55 4.33
N LYS A 89 14.99 -7.21 4.29
CA LYS A 89 15.62 -6.38 3.24
C LYS A 89 14.95 -6.43 1.85
N GLN A 90 13.85 -7.16 1.68
CA GLN A 90 13.06 -7.20 0.46
C GLN A 90 11.80 -6.37 0.57
N PHE A 91 11.33 -5.82 -0.55
CA PHE A 91 10.03 -5.15 -0.57
C PHE A 91 8.92 -6.18 -0.78
N VAL A 92 7.93 -6.08 0.08
CA VAL A 92 6.72 -6.90 0.05
C VAL A 92 5.50 -5.99 0.00
N CYS A 93 4.36 -6.54 -0.39
CA CYS A 93 3.11 -5.82 -0.41
C CYS A 93 1.92 -6.69 -0.05
N ILE A 94 0.85 -6.05 0.39
CA ILE A 94 -0.47 -6.65 0.60
C ILE A 94 -1.54 -5.75 -0.01
N GLU A 95 -2.56 -6.36 -0.62
CA GLU A 95 -3.67 -5.63 -1.20
C GLU A 95 -4.58 -5.05 -0.12
N GLY A 96 -4.97 -3.79 -0.29
CA GLY A 96 -5.88 -3.12 0.64
C GLY A 96 -7.25 -3.79 0.71
N ASN A 97 -7.66 -4.49 -0.35
CA ASN A 97 -8.93 -5.22 -0.36
C ASN A 97 -8.89 -6.48 0.52
N GLU A 98 -7.75 -7.16 0.56
CA GLU A 98 -7.50 -8.30 1.46
C GLU A 98 -7.49 -7.84 2.93
N VAL A 99 -6.77 -6.74 3.22
CA VAL A 99 -6.75 -6.11 4.55
C VAL A 99 -8.16 -5.72 5.00
N ARG A 100 -8.98 -5.18 4.09
CA ARG A 100 -10.37 -4.82 4.35
C ARG A 100 -11.22 -6.03 4.72
N GLU A 101 -11.12 -7.10 3.94
CA GLU A 101 -11.91 -8.31 4.15
C GLU A 101 -11.60 -8.93 5.51
N GLU A 102 -10.32 -8.94 5.92
CA GLU A 102 -9.94 -9.37 7.26
C GLU A 102 -10.51 -8.47 8.36
N LEU A 103 -10.42 -7.14 8.21
CA LEU A 103 -10.99 -6.20 9.19
C LEU A 103 -12.51 -6.35 9.34
N LEU A 104 -13.22 -6.69 8.26
CA LEU A 104 -14.66 -6.94 8.28
C LEU A 104 -15.01 -8.29 8.92
N ALA A 105 -14.21 -9.32 8.65
CA ALA A 105 -14.41 -10.65 9.22
C ALA A 105 -14.04 -10.70 10.71
N ASN A 106 -13.00 -9.97 11.11
CA ASN A 106 -12.46 -9.94 12.46
C ASN A 106 -12.07 -8.52 12.89
N PRO A 107 -13.00 -7.73 13.46
CA PRO A 107 -12.73 -6.34 13.87
C PRO A 107 -11.62 -6.18 14.93
N GLU A 108 -11.37 -7.22 15.72
CA GLU A 108 -10.35 -7.24 16.78
C GLU A 108 -8.99 -7.78 16.30
N VAL A 109 -8.84 -8.06 15.00
CA VAL A 109 -7.57 -8.52 14.42
C VAL A 109 -6.43 -7.54 14.72
N ASP A 110 -5.26 -8.10 15.04
CA ASP A 110 -4.00 -7.37 14.94
C ASP A 110 -3.65 -7.22 13.46
N ILE A 111 -4.14 -6.13 12.87
CA ILE A 111 -4.04 -5.90 11.44
C ILE A 111 -2.59 -5.70 10.98
N ILE A 112 -1.70 -5.23 11.83
CA ILE A 112 -0.30 -5.02 11.47
C ILE A 112 0.41 -6.36 11.35
N SER A 113 0.19 -7.26 12.33
CA SER A 113 0.67 -8.63 12.26
C SER A 113 0.06 -9.39 11.07
N TYR A 114 -1.22 -9.18 10.78
CA TYR A 114 -1.86 -9.76 9.59
C TYR A 114 -1.19 -9.31 8.29
N MET A 115 -1.01 -7.99 8.11
CA MET A 115 -0.33 -7.44 6.93
C MET A 115 1.07 -8.03 6.77
N TRP A 116 1.83 -8.14 7.86
CA TRP A 116 3.18 -8.70 7.86
C TRP A 116 3.25 -10.18 7.46
N ASN A 117 2.27 -10.98 7.91
CA ASN A 117 2.26 -12.41 7.70
C ASN A 117 1.70 -12.82 6.34
N ASN A 118 0.79 -12.02 5.77
CA ASN A 118 0.13 -12.32 4.49
C ASN A 118 0.68 -11.52 3.30
N SER A 119 1.66 -10.64 3.52
CA SER A 119 2.30 -9.92 2.42
C SER A 119 3.02 -10.85 1.44
N MET A 120 2.91 -10.53 0.16
CA MET A 120 3.61 -11.20 -0.93
C MET A 120 4.83 -10.41 -1.40
N SER A 121 5.70 -11.05 -2.16
CA SER A 121 6.81 -10.38 -2.83
C SER A 121 6.28 -9.28 -3.76
N LEU A 122 6.84 -8.07 -3.63
CA LEU A 122 6.51 -6.99 -4.56
C LEU A 122 6.96 -7.32 -5.99
N MET A 123 8.05 -8.10 -6.15
CA MET A 123 8.49 -8.55 -7.46
C MET A 123 7.44 -9.43 -8.14
N GLU A 124 6.91 -10.43 -7.43
CA GLU A 124 5.87 -11.33 -7.96
C GLU A 124 4.58 -10.56 -8.29
N THR A 125 4.16 -9.70 -7.36
CA THR A 125 2.99 -8.85 -7.56
C THR A 125 3.18 -7.91 -8.76
N SER A 126 4.39 -7.38 -8.95
CA SER A 126 4.67 -6.52 -10.09
C SER A 126 4.58 -7.22 -11.43
N MET A 127 5.01 -8.48 -11.50
CA MET A 127 4.83 -9.29 -12.72
C MET A 127 3.36 -9.51 -13.05
N LEU A 128 2.49 -9.61 -12.03
CA LEU A 128 1.04 -9.73 -12.24
C LEU A 128 0.45 -8.40 -12.74
N ILE A 129 0.78 -7.29 -12.08
CA ILE A 129 0.33 -5.95 -12.51
C ILE A 129 0.76 -5.67 -13.95
N HIS A 130 2.00 -5.99 -14.33
CA HIS A 130 2.47 -5.79 -15.72
C HIS A 130 1.74 -6.62 -16.77
N LYS A 131 1.09 -7.72 -16.41
CA LYS A 131 0.23 -8.47 -17.34
C LYS A 131 -1.10 -7.76 -17.59
N GLU A 132 -1.52 -6.91 -16.65
CA GLU A 132 -2.77 -6.13 -16.70
C GLU A 132 -2.57 -4.74 -17.36
N LEU A 133 -1.31 -4.25 -17.37
CA LEU A 133 -0.86 -3.00 -18.02
C LEU A 133 -0.52 -3.14 -19.52
#